data_AF-A0AAJ3D5T6-F1
#
_entry.id   AF-A0AAJ3D5T6-F1
#
_cell.length_a   1.000
_cell.length_b   1.000
_cell.length_c   1.000
_cell.angle_alpha   90.00
_cell.angle_beta   90.00
_cell.angle_gamma   90.00
#
_symmetry.space_group_name_H-M   'P 1'
#
loop_
_entity.id
_entity.type
_entity.pdbx_description
1 polymer ?
#
loop_
_entity_poly.entity_id
_entity_poly.type
_entity_poly.pdbx_seq_one_letter_code
_entity_poly.pdbx_strand_id
1 'polypeptide(L)'
;MSRLLRPASRTPSSSSRERHWSRSWGSTGSPAPACLPVLAEHEMPVEEALAAAKQSLEETAADEAPPRQLWIVRGVDAATGVPFVRGPWRDDSKVTLDTGFPPPTAAAHNLDGVRRAIETALPATGPARREAVARELDAFLNRMRKGDIVLSTDGFETYVGVVDGPAVHGAERLERPVDWRNLNKPLDFLKDLPSGLSSVVQDADSQALEPTEYAETVLALIGDMPRTASLPTGPAVLPDATSELAEALLMPDTTWLQDCVELLRATPQLIFHGPPGTGKTYTALALARHLAGASSATNVRLVQFHPAYSYEDFFEGIRPRPGGGPDGDAGSGLAYDLVRGPLRKLADEAERRPAEVFVLVVDEINRGHLAKIFGELYFFLEYRNERVHLLYGSDDGRVSVSRPTCTSSAP
;
A
#
# COMPACT_ATOMS: atom_id res chain seq x y z
N MET A 1 58.08 10.15 -16.58
CA MET A 1 59.37 10.81 -16.24
C MET A 1 59.41 11.03 -14.73
N SER A 2 60.58 10.88 -14.12
CA SER A 2 61.00 11.26 -12.74
C SER A 2 60.06 11.06 -11.53
N ARG A 3 60.54 10.28 -10.55
CA ARG A 3 60.09 10.29 -9.13
C ARG A 3 60.52 11.58 -8.43
N LEU A 4 59.89 11.95 -7.30
CA LEU A 4 60.50 11.91 -5.94
C LEU A 4 59.60 12.53 -4.83
N LEU A 5 59.47 11.77 -3.72
CA LEU A 5 59.38 12.17 -2.30
C LEU A 5 58.18 12.97 -1.69
N ARG A 6 57.48 12.26 -0.79
CA ARG A 6 56.83 12.71 0.48
C ARG A 6 57.89 12.93 1.59
N PRO A 7 57.56 13.21 2.88
CA PRO A 7 56.38 13.85 3.53
C PRO A 7 56.75 14.98 4.54
N ALA A 8 55.76 15.64 5.15
CA ALA A 8 55.89 16.18 6.53
C ALA A 8 54.52 16.36 7.22
N SER A 9 54.49 16.14 8.54
CA SER A 9 53.32 16.32 9.42
C SER A 9 53.61 17.36 10.50
N ARG A 10 52.59 18.13 10.93
CA ARG A 10 52.26 18.45 12.35
C ARG A 10 51.25 19.60 12.51
N THR A 11 50.27 19.37 13.39
CA THR A 11 49.48 20.34 14.18
C THR A 11 50.34 20.93 15.32
N PRO A 12 50.04 22.10 15.96
CA PRO A 12 48.92 22.21 16.92
C PRO A 12 48.26 23.60 17.19
N SER A 13 47.25 23.55 18.08
CA SER A 13 46.78 24.54 19.07
C SER A 13 45.98 25.82 18.68
N SER A 14 44.68 25.76 18.99
CA SER A 14 43.86 26.73 19.77
C SER A 14 44.26 28.21 19.90
N SER A 15 43.29 29.11 19.65
CA SER A 15 42.83 30.07 20.69
C SER A 15 41.44 30.63 20.37
N SER A 16 40.63 30.82 21.42
CA SER A 16 39.32 31.47 21.38
C SER A 16 39.46 33.00 21.41
N ARG A 17 38.48 33.72 20.85
CA ARG A 17 38.27 35.15 21.14
C ARG A 17 36.78 35.47 21.27
N GLU A 18 36.42 35.88 22.47
CA GLU A 18 35.12 36.46 22.81
C GLU A 18 34.93 37.83 22.14
N ARG A 19 33.67 38.26 21.99
CA ARG A 19 33.32 39.65 21.71
C ARG A 19 32.17 40.11 22.59
N HIS A 20 32.50 40.86 23.64
CA HIS A 20 31.57 41.77 24.29
C HIS A 20 31.25 42.95 23.37
N TRP A 21 29.99 43.40 23.36
CA TRP A 21 29.62 44.80 23.10
C TRP A 21 28.48 45.22 24.06
N SER A 22 28.45 46.50 24.41
CA SER A 22 27.74 47.07 25.56
C SER A 22 26.48 47.88 25.17
N ARG A 23 25.65 48.21 26.18
CA ARG A 23 24.35 48.91 26.04
C ARG A 23 24.48 50.44 25.98
N SER A 24 23.57 51.09 25.25
CA SER A 24 22.96 52.42 25.50
C SER A 24 21.78 52.62 24.52
N TRP A 25 20.78 53.50 24.69
CA TRP A 25 20.39 54.40 25.80
C TRP A 25 19.13 53.80 26.50
N GLY A 26 18.02 54.45 26.92
CA GLY A 26 17.62 55.87 27.06
C GLY A 26 16.14 55.94 27.50
N SER A 27 15.79 56.77 28.50
CA SER A 27 14.46 56.76 29.15
C SER A 27 13.42 57.71 28.53
N THR A 28 12.12 57.41 28.72
CA THR A 28 11.09 58.35 29.26
C THR A 28 9.70 57.69 29.33
N GLY A 29 8.88 58.13 30.31
CA GLY A 29 7.42 57.97 30.28
C GLY A 29 6.83 56.78 31.07
N SER A 30 6.35 57.06 32.29
CA SER A 30 5.44 56.19 33.05
C SER A 30 4.30 57.05 33.61
N PRO A 31 3.11 56.46 33.84
CA PRO A 31 2.45 56.70 35.11
C PRO A 31 2.05 55.41 35.85
N ALA A 32 2.42 55.38 37.15
CA ALA A 32 1.87 54.65 38.30
C ALA A 32 1.17 53.27 38.11
N PRO A 33 1.67 52.19 38.77
CA PRO A 33 0.99 50.89 38.83
C PRO A 33 -0.06 50.83 39.96
N ALA A 34 -1.09 50.01 39.77
CA ALA A 34 -2.00 49.60 40.85
C ALA A 34 -1.36 48.49 41.72
N CYS A 35 -1.65 48.51 43.02
CA CYS A 35 -1.09 47.56 43.98
C CYS A 35 -1.58 46.12 43.73
N LEU A 36 -0.64 45.17 43.67
CA LEU A 36 -0.89 43.74 43.87
C LEU A 36 -0.41 43.33 45.27
N PRO A 37 -1.06 42.37 45.94
CA PRO A 37 -0.68 41.94 47.27
C PRO A 37 0.60 41.10 47.24
N VAL A 38 1.37 41.20 48.33
CA VAL A 38 2.53 40.31 48.58
C VAL A 38 2.00 38.89 48.81
N LEU A 39 2.33 37.97 47.90
CA LEU A 39 2.20 36.53 48.15
C LEU A 39 3.42 36.08 48.95
N ALA A 40 3.18 35.36 50.04
CA ALA A 40 4.24 34.78 50.85
C ALA A 40 4.93 33.65 50.08
N GLU A 41 6.25 33.60 50.16
CA GLU A 41 7.04 32.46 49.67
C GLU A 41 6.74 31.24 50.54
N HIS A 42 5.90 30.34 50.04
CA HIS A 42 5.91 28.93 50.42
C HIS A 42 6.60 28.18 49.29
N GLU A 43 7.88 27.86 49.48
CA GLU A 43 8.55 26.84 48.69
C GLU A 43 7.83 25.51 48.96
N MET A 44 6.99 25.07 48.02
CA MET A 44 6.46 23.72 48.05
C MET A 44 7.63 22.73 48.04
N PRO A 45 7.69 21.74 48.95
CA PRO A 45 8.67 20.67 48.86
C PRO A 45 8.59 20.01 47.49
N VAL A 46 9.75 19.68 46.92
CA VAL A 46 9.84 19.08 45.57
C VAL A 46 9.01 17.79 45.45
N GLU A 47 8.80 17.07 46.56
CA GLU A 47 7.90 15.91 46.63
C GLU A 47 6.41 16.25 46.50
N GLU A 48 5.92 17.37 47.07
CA GLU A 48 4.53 17.82 46.86
C GLU A 48 4.32 18.34 45.44
N ALA A 49 5.32 19.01 44.85
CA ALA A 49 5.27 19.40 43.44
C ALA A 49 5.26 18.17 42.51
N LEU A 50 6.01 17.12 42.83
CA LEU A 50 5.99 15.83 42.11
C LEU A 50 4.70 15.04 42.36
N ALA A 51 4.10 15.11 43.55
CA ALA A 51 2.82 14.50 43.86
C ALA A 51 1.67 15.19 43.11
N ALA A 52 1.64 16.52 43.09
CA ALA A 52 0.67 17.31 42.32
C ALA A 52 0.85 17.13 40.81
N ALA A 53 2.09 17.06 40.31
CA ALA A 53 2.38 16.73 38.92
C ALA A 53 1.92 15.30 38.56
N LYS A 54 2.11 14.32 39.47
CA LYS A 54 1.59 12.96 39.27
C LYS A 54 0.07 12.92 39.33
N GLN A 55 -0.57 13.60 40.27
CA GLN A 55 -2.04 13.66 40.32
C GLN A 55 -2.64 14.34 39.10
N SER A 56 -2.03 15.42 38.59
CA SER A 56 -2.49 16.04 37.34
C SER A 56 -2.21 15.19 36.09
N LEU A 57 -1.15 14.38 36.09
CA LEU A 57 -0.92 13.35 35.06
C LEU A 57 -1.90 12.18 35.19
N GLU A 58 -2.25 11.74 36.40
CA GLU A 58 -3.21 10.65 36.66
C GLU A 58 -4.67 11.07 36.41
N GLU A 59 -5.05 12.33 36.70
CA GLU A 59 -6.35 12.90 36.29
C GLU A 59 -6.43 13.16 34.78
N THR A 60 -5.31 13.37 34.09
CA THR A 60 -5.27 13.44 32.62
C THR A 60 -5.25 12.06 31.98
N ALA A 61 -4.62 11.06 32.62
CA ALA A 61 -4.58 9.67 32.16
C ALA A 61 -5.90 8.90 32.39
N ALA A 62 -6.85 9.47 33.13
CA ALA A 62 -8.17 8.88 33.35
C ALA A 62 -9.06 8.81 32.08
N ASP A 63 -8.65 9.48 31.00
CA ASP A 63 -9.29 9.40 29.66
C ASP A 63 -8.26 9.07 28.54
N GLU A 64 -7.07 8.55 28.90
CA GLU A 64 -6.14 7.99 27.91
C GLU A 64 -6.69 6.67 27.37
N ALA A 65 -7.26 6.75 26.16
CA ALA A 65 -7.58 5.56 25.37
C ALA A 65 -6.34 4.65 25.26
N PRO A 66 -6.49 3.32 25.38
CA PRO A 66 -5.35 2.40 25.38
C PRO A 66 -4.50 2.56 24.12
N PRO A 67 -3.17 2.34 24.20
CA PRO A 67 -2.27 2.55 23.09
C PRO A 67 -2.73 1.76 21.87
N ARG A 68 -2.79 2.44 20.72
CA ARG A 68 -3.25 1.85 19.45
C ARG A 68 -2.42 0.63 19.11
N GLN A 69 -3.08 -0.42 18.67
CA GLN A 69 -2.41 -1.61 18.20
C GLN A 69 -2.18 -1.51 16.69
N LEU A 70 -1.07 -2.10 16.23
CA LEU A 70 -0.76 -2.24 14.82
C LEU A 70 -1.08 -3.67 14.41
N TRP A 71 -1.85 -3.84 13.35
CA TRP A 71 -2.28 -5.14 12.83
C TRP A 71 -1.84 -5.29 11.38
N ILE A 72 -1.10 -6.35 11.04
CA ILE A 72 -0.84 -6.68 9.63
C ILE A 72 -1.96 -7.59 9.16
N VAL A 73 -2.77 -7.15 8.19
CA VAL A 73 -3.89 -7.90 7.62
C VAL A 73 -3.63 -8.20 6.15
N ARG A 74 -3.55 -9.49 5.80
CA ARG A 74 -3.30 -9.97 4.43
C ARG A 74 -4.52 -10.68 3.87
N GLY A 75 -4.83 -10.41 2.61
CA GLY A 75 -5.89 -11.10 1.90
C GLY A 75 -5.71 -10.96 0.40
N VAL A 76 -5.85 -12.07 -0.32
CA VAL A 76 -5.77 -12.14 -1.78
C VAL A 76 -7.04 -12.79 -2.32
N ASP A 77 -7.49 -12.29 -3.47
CA ASP A 77 -8.56 -12.92 -4.22
C ASP A 77 -8.07 -14.29 -4.74
N ALA A 78 -8.75 -15.37 -4.35
CA ALA A 78 -8.30 -16.74 -4.67
C ALA A 78 -8.38 -17.08 -6.17
N ALA A 79 -9.14 -16.34 -6.99
CA ALA A 79 -9.32 -16.58 -8.41
C ALA A 79 -8.40 -15.72 -9.31
N THR A 80 -7.87 -14.62 -8.79
CA THR A 80 -6.98 -13.69 -9.52
C THR A 80 -5.59 -13.56 -8.89
N GLY A 81 -5.42 -13.95 -7.63
CA GLY A 81 -4.21 -13.77 -6.85
C GLY A 81 -3.81 -12.30 -6.67
N VAL A 82 -4.78 -11.38 -6.69
CA VAL A 82 -4.60 -9.94 -6.47
C VAL A 82 -4.91 -9.62 -5.00
N PRO A 83 -4.06 -8.86 -4.27
CA PRO A 83 -4.38 -8.39 -2.93
C PRO A 83 -5.66 -7.56 -2.88
N PHE A 84 -6.55 -7.85 -1.93
CA PHE A 84 -7.87 -7.20 -1.85
C PHE A 84 -7.79 -5.68 -1.63
N VAL A 85 -6.66 -5.16 -1.11
CA VAL A 85 -6.35 -3.72 -1.00
C VAL A 85 -6.31 -2.99 -2.35
N ARG A 86 -6.17 -3.71 -3.48
CA ARG A 86 -6.30 -3.16 -4.85
C ARG A 86 -7.75 -3.16 -5.39
N GLY A 87 -8.72 -3.56 -4.58
CA GLY A 87 -10.14 -3.62 -4.98
C GLY A 87 -11.05 -3.49 -3.76
N PRO A 88 -11.81 -4.54 -3.38
CA PRO A 88 -12.95 -4.41 -2.46
C PRO A 88 -12.61 -3.85 -1.07
N TRP A 89 -11.36 -3.97 -0.60
CA TRP A 89 -10.97 -3.35 0.67
C TRP A 89 -10.80 -1.83 0.57
N ARG A 90 -10.27 -1.36 -0.56
CA ARG A 90 -10.17 0.05 -0.90
C ARG A 90 -11.54 0.62 -1.24
N ASP A 91 -12.29 -0.07 -2.10
CA ASP A 91 -13.52 0.44 -2.70
C ASP A 91 -14.65 0.54 -1.65
N ASP A 92 -14.78 -0.46 -0.77
CA ASP A 92 -15.78 -0.49 0.31
C ASP A 92 -15.24 0.06 1.66
N SER A 93 -14.01 0.60 1.70
CA SER A 93 -13.33 1.06 2.94
C SER A 93 -13.38 0.04 4.09
N LYS A 94 -12.89 -1.19 3.83
CA LYS A 94 -12.94 -2.31 4.77
C LYS A 94 -11.72 -3.22 4.68
N VAL A 95 -11.62 -4.16 5.60
CA VAL A 95 -10.78 -5.37 5.48
C VAL A 95 -11.63 -6.61 5.72
N THR A 96 -11.22 -7.75 5.19
CA THR A 96 -11.95 -9.01 5.35
C THR A 96 -11.03 -10.16 5.75
N LEU A 97 -11.40 -10.94 6.76
CA LEU A 97 -10.70 -12.19 7.08
C LEU A 97 -11.39 -13.35 6.35
N ASP A 98 -10.64 -14.11 5.55
CA ASP A 98 -11.13 -15.36 4.97
C ASP A 98 -10.83 -16.50 5.95
N THR A 99 -11.88 -17.07 6.51
CA THR A 99 -11.78 -18.11 7.55
C THR A 99 -11.86 -19.52 6.95
N GLY A 100 -12.25 -19.65 5.67
CA GLY A 100 -12.49 -20.94 5.00
C GLY A 100 -13.76 -21.67 5.43
N PHE A 101 -14.62 -21.05 6.24
CA PHE A 101 -15.92 -21.58 6.67
C PHE A 101 -16.89 -20.43 7.03
N PRO A 102 -18.19 -20.68 7.25
CA PRO A 102 -19.13 -19.62 7.65
C PRO A 102 -18.75 -19.01 9.01
N PRO A 103 -18.60 -17.68 9.12
CA PRO A 103 -18.01 -17.06 10.31
C PRO A 103 -18.91 -17.20 11.55
N PRO A 104 -18.34 -17.45 12.74
CA PRO A 104 -19.13 -17.78 13.94
C PRO A 104 -19.84 -16.54 14.52
N THR A 105 -21.17 -16.58 14.57
CA THR A 105 -22.02 -15.39 14.82
C THR A 105 -22.33 -15.09 16.29
N ALA A 106 -22.41 -16.09 17.19
CA ALA A 106 -23.03 -15.90 18.52
C ALA A 106 -22.20 -16.35 19.74
N ALA A 107 -21.06 -17.03 19.54
CA ALA A 107 -20.28 -17.62 20.64
C ALA A 107 -18.84 -17.09 20.76
N ALA A 108 -18.43 -16.20 19.85
CA ALA A 108 -17.02 -15.89 19.57
C ALA A 108 -16.48 -14.65 20.31
N HIS A 109 -17.06 -14.25 21.44
CA HIS A 109 -16.70 -13.03 22.19
C HIS A 109 -15.36 -13.09 22.95
N ASN A 110 -14.73 -14.26 23.00
CA ASN A 110 -13.40 -14.47 23.57
C ASN A 110 -12.74 -15.70 22.93
N LEU A 111 -11.42 -15.86 23.13
CA LEU A 111 -10.63 -16.93 22.54
C LEU A 111 -11.20 -18.35 22.79
N ASP A 112 -11.74 -18.63 23.98
CA ASP A 112 -12.31 -19.96 24.28
C ASP A 112 -13.70 -20.18 23.65
N GLY A 113 -14.44 -19.10 23.38
CA GLY A 113 -15.61 -19.10 22.52
C GLY A 113 -15.27 -19.35 21.06
N VAL A 114 -14.25 -18.65 20.55
CA VAL A 114 -13.70 -18.79 19.20
C VAL A 114 -13.18 -20.22 18.97
N ARG A 115 -12.38 -20.77 19.90
CA ARG A 115 -11.90 -22.16 19.86
C ARG A 115 -13.04 -23.15 19.70
N ARG A 116 -14.04 -23.14 20.59
CA ARG A 116 -15.19 -24.06 20.52
C ARG A 116 -15.97 -23.95 19.21
N ALA A 117 -16.10 -22.74 18.66
CA ALA A 117 -16.73 -22.54 17.36
C ALA A 117 -15.92 -23.20 16.23
N ILE A 118 -14.59 -23.08 16.25
CA ILE A 118 -13.68 -23.68 15.27
C ILE A 118 -13.60 -25.21 15.41
N GLU A 119 -13.62 -25.75 16.63
CA GLU A 119 -13.72 -27.20 16.86
C GLU A 119 -14.99 -27.80 16.24
N THR A 120 -16.08 -27.03 16.27
CA THR A 120 -17.37 -27.41 15.67
C THR A 120 -17.38 -27.24 14.14
N ALA A 121 -16.80 -26.15 13.63
CA ALA A 121 -16.80 -25.81 12.20
C ALA A 121 -15.76 -26.58 11.37
N LEU A 122 -14.62 -26.95 11.97
CA LEU A 122 -13.50 -27.60 11.29
C LEU A 122 -13.05 -28.91 11.98
N PRO A 123 -13.95 -29.91 12.16
CA PRO A 123 -13.64 -31.13 12.93
C PRO A 123 -12.54 -31.99 12.30
N ALA A 124 -12.39 -31.96 10.97
CA ALA A 124 -11.33 -32.68 10.25
C ALA A 124 -9.95 -31.99 10.30
N THR A 125 -9.86 -30.74 10.79
CA THR A 125 -8.61 -29.97 10.78
C THR A 125 -7.72 -30.32 11.98
N GLY A 126 -6.43 -30.48 11.73
CA GLY A 126 -5.43 -30.79 12.78
C GLY A 126 -5.36 -29.72 13.89
N PRO A 127 -5.07 -30.10 15.16
CA PRO A 127 -5.16 -29.19 16.31
C PRO A 127 -4.34 -27.90 16.17
N ALA A 128 -3.11 -27.98 15.63
CA ALA A 128 -2.24 -26.81 15.45
C ALA A 128 -2.85 -25.76 14.50
N ARG A 129 -3.48 -26.20 13.40
CA ARG A 129 -4.13 -25.30 12.44
C ARG A 129 -5.42 -24.70 13.02
N ARG A 130 -6.18 -25.47 13.82
CA ARG A 130 -7.34 -24.94 14.55
C ARG A 130 -6.94 -23.84 15.54
N GLU A 131 -5.87 -24.03 16.31
CA GLU A 131 -5.38 -23.01 17.27
C GLU A 131 -4.83 -21.76 16.56
N ALA A 132 -4.16 -21.91 15.41
CA ALA A 132 -3.71 -20.77 14.61
C ALA A 132 -4.89 -19.92 14.13
N VAL A 133 -5.86 -20.55 13.46
CA VAL A 133 -7.10 -19.90 12.99
C VAL A 133 -7.90 -19.29 14.15
N ALA A 134 -7.87 -19.91 15.35
CA ALA A 134 -8.52 -19.35 16.54
C ALA A 134 -7.91 -18.03 17.02
N ARG A 135 -6.58 -17.89 16.92
CA ARG A 135 -5.89 -16.65 17.29
C ARG A 135 -6.12 -15.55 16.28
N GLU A 136 -6.10 -15.86 14.98
CA GLU A 136 -6.42 -14.91 13.91
C GLU A 136 -7.87 -14.40 14.04
N LEU A 137 -8.82 -15.31 14.32
CA LEU A 137 -10.22 -14.96 14.54
C LEU A 137 -10.44 -14.13 15.83
N ASP A 138 -9.83 -14.51 16.95
CA ASP A 138 -9.93 -13.74 18.20
C ASP A 138 -9.29 -12.34 18.05
N ALA A 139 -8.16 -12.24 17.34
CA ALA A 139 -7.53 -10.98 16.99
C ALA A 139 -8.50 -10.08 16.18
N PHE A 140 -9.06 -10.61 15.09
CA PHE A 140 -9.93 -9.86 14.19
C PHE A 140 -11.31 -9.54 14.78
N LEU A 141 -11.87 -10.38 15.65
CA LEU A 141 -13.17 -10.17 16.27
C LEU A 141 -13.08 -9.31 17.55
N ASN A 142 -12.22 -9.69 18.49
CA ASN A 142 -12.30 -9.24 19.88
C ASN A 142 -11.19 -8.25 20.27
N ARG A 143 -9.98 -8.42 19.73
CA ARG A 143 -8.80 -7.65 20.17
C ARG A 143 -8.60 -6.36 19.38
N MET A 144 -8.84 -6.41 18.07
CA MET A 144 -8.79 -5.26 17.18
C MET A 144 -9.93 -4.26 17.51
N ARG A 145 -9.57 -3.01 17.76
CA ARG A 145 -10.44 -1.95 18.29
C ARG A 145 -10.53 -0.75 17.35
N LYS A 146 -11.58 0.07 17.48
CA LYS A 146 -11.68 1.34 16.74
C LYS A 146 -10.49 2.23 17.11
N GLY A 147 -9.81 2.78 16.10
CA GLY A 147 -8.59 3.57 16.26
C GLY A 147 -7.29 2.76 16.13
N ASP A 148 -7.33 1.43 16.15
CA ASP A 148 -6.17 0.61 15.79
C ASP A 148 -5.79 0.79 14.32
N ILE A 149 -4.55 0.46 13.99
CA ILE A 149 -3.96 0.64 12.67
C ILE A 149 -3.91 -0.70 11.95
N VAL A 150 -4.30 -0.72 10.68
CA VAL A 150 -4.17 -1.89 9.81
C VAL A 150 -3.15 -1.62 8.71
N LEU A 151 -2.19 -2.54 8.56
CA LEU A 151 -1.25 -2.61 7.46
C LEU A 151 -1.67 -3.70 6.47
N SER A 152 -1.63 -3.40 5.18
CA SER A 152 -1.67 -4.40 4.12
C SER A 152 -0.61 -4.11 3.06
N THR A 153 -0.25 -5.11 2.27
CA THR A 153 0.92 -5.03 1.36
C THR A 153 0.61 -5.60 -0.02
N ASP A 154 1.12 -4.95 -1.07
CA ASP A 154 1.29 -5.56 -2.39
C ASP A 154 2.75 -5.37 -2.83
N GLY A 155 3.51 -6.46 -2.87
CA GLY A 155 4.95 -6.41 -3.15
C GLY A 155 5.70 -5.54 -2.13
N PHE A 156 6.28 -4.44 -2.59
CA PHE A 156 7.00 -3.45 -1.76
C PHE A 156 6.13 -2.24 -1.37
N GLU A 157 4.85 -2.23 -1.68
CA GLU A 157 3.94 -1.13 -1.38
C GLU A 157 3.14 -1.44 -0.11
N THR A 158 3.22 -0.55 0.87
CA THR A 158 2.52 -0.69 2.15
C THR A 158 1.36 0.29 2.23
N TYR A 159 0.17 -0.26 2.43
CA TYR A 159 -1.09 0.42 2.60
C TYR A 159 -1.45 0.44 4.09
N VAL A 160 -1.95 1.57 4.57
CA VAL A 160 -2.26 1.78 5.97
C VAL A 160 -3.65 2.39 6.12
N GLY A 161 -4.44 1.82 7.02
CA GLY A 161 -5.74 2.35 7.40
C GLY A 161 -5.93 2.34 8.90
N VAL A 162 -6.99 3.00 9.36
CA VAL A 162 -7.41 3.06 10.76
C VAL A 162 -8.76 2.36 10.90
N VAL A 163 -8.88 1.43 11.84
CA VAL A 163 -10.12 0.69 12.11
C VAL A 163 -11.20 1.66 12.56
N ASP A 164 -12.31 1.72 11.83
CA ASP A 164 -13.42 2.65 12.11
C ASP A 164 -14.57 2.00 12.91
N GLY A 165 -14.58 0.68 13.07
CA GLY A 165 -15.68 -0.02 13.74
C GLY A 165 -15.41 -1.47 14.14
N PRO A 166 -16.42 -2.13 14.74
CA PRO A 166 -16.36 -3.55 15.07
C PRO A 166 -16.38 -4.42 13.81
N ALA A 167 -16.00 -5.69 13.95
CA ALA A 167 -16.22 -6.67 12.90
C ALA A 167 -17.72 -6.92 12.67
N VAL A 168 -18.10 -7.12 11.42
CA VAL A 168 -19.45 -7.42 10.94
C VAL A 168 -19.42 -8.75 10.19
N HIS A 169 -20.41 -9.60 10.43
CA HIS A 169 -20.56 -10.86 9.70
C HIS A 169 -21.17 -10.59 8.33
N GLY A 170 -20.34 -10.70 7.28
CA GLY A 170 -20.80 -10.82 5.90
C GLY A 170 -21.32 -12.23 5.60
N ALA A 171 -21.82 -12.45 4.38
CA ALA A 171 -22.41 -13.73 3.98
C ALA A 171 -21.40 -14.90 4.01
N GLU A 172 -20.15 -14.66 3.61
CA GLU A 172 -19.09 -15.69 3.52
C GLU A 172 -17.79 -15.29 4.24
N ARG A 173 -17.67 -14.06 4.73
CA ARG A 173 -16.45 -13.52 5.34
C ARG A 173 -16.77 -12.62 6.54
N LEU A 174 -15.81 -12.48 7.45
CA LEU A 174 -15.83 -11.39 8.41
C LEU A 174 -15.32 -10.14 7.73
N GLU A 175 -16.07 -9.05 7.84
CA GLU A 175 -15.68 -7.73 7.35
C GLU A 175 -15.45 -6.79 8.53
N ARG A 176 -14.61 -5.76 8.36
CA ARG A 176 -14.41 -4.71 9.37
C ARG A 176 -14.11 -3.38 8.66
N PRO A 177 -14.82 -2.27 8.98
CA PRO A 177 -14.61 -0.99 8.31
C PRO A 177 -13.26 -0.38 8.70
N VAL A 178 -12.55 0.16 7.71
CA VAL A 178 -11.20 0.72 7.81
C VAL A 178 -11.10 1.99 6.94
N ASP A 179 -10.76 3.10 7.58
CA ASP A 179 -10.45 4.39 6.94
C ASP A 179 -9.01 4.38 6.43
N TRP A 180 -8.82 4.14 5.13
CA TRP A 180 -7.49 4.07 4.53
C TRP A 180 -6.85 5.45 4.33
N ARG A 181 -5.57 5.57 4.69
CA ARG A 181 -4.87 6.87 4.77
C ARG A 181 -3.87 7.14 3.66
N ASN A 182 -3.40 6.11 2.96
CA ASN A 182 -2.33 6.25 1.98
C ASN A 182 -2.53 5.45 0.68
N LEU A 183 -3.77 5.06 0.34
CA LEU A 183 -4.10 4.37 -0.93
C LEU A 183 -3.48 5.05 -2.16
N ASN A 184 -3.37 6.37 -2.09
CA ASN A 184 -2.96 7.26 -3.17
C ASN A 184 -1.43 7.39 -3.31
N LYS A 185 -0.69 6.94 -2.31
CA LYS A 185 0.76 7.10 -2.15
C LYS A 185 1.20 6.11 -1.06
N PRO A 186 1.34 4.81 -1.39
CA PRO A 186 1.77 3.81 -0.43
C PRO A 186 3.17 4.16 0.08
N LEU A 187 3.50 3.62 1.25
CA LEU A 187 4.86 3.70 1.76
C LEU A 187 5.72 2.63 1.07
N ASP A 188 6.91 3.00 0.61
CA ASP A 188 7.91 2.06 0.10
C ASP A 188 8.50 1.28 1.27
N PHE A 189 8.19 -0.01 1.27
CA PHE A 189 8.50 -0.96 2.34
C PHE A 189 9.99 -0.99 2.78
N LEU A 190 10.90 -0.68 1.86
CA LEU A 190 12.35 -0.75 2.09
C LEU A 190 12.98 0.60 2.43
N LYS A 191 12.24 1.70 2.30
CA LYS A 191 12.76 3.07 2.48
C LYS A 191 12.05 3.83 3.59
N ASP A 192 10.74 3.65 3.69
CA ASP A 192 9.87 4.50 4.50
C ASP A 192 9.50 3.85 5.85
N LEU A 193 9.62 2.52 5.98
CA LEU A 193 9.29 1.79 7.20
C LEU A 193 10.51 1.54 8.11
N PRO A 194 10.33 1.45 9.44
CA PRO A 194 11.36 1.00 10.37
C PRO A 194 11.83 -0.43 10.06
N SER A 195 13.15 -0.66 10.08
CA SER A 195 13.75 -1.94 9.69
C SER A 195 13.30 -3.16 10.51
N GLY A 196 12.90 -2.95 11.78
CA GLY A 196 12.32 -4.01 12.62
C GLY A 196 10.90 -4.41 12.21
N LEU A 197 10.10 -3.49 11.67
CA LEU A 197 8.80 -3.80 11.09
C LEU A 197 8.95 -4.51 9.74
N SER A 198 10.00 -4.19 8.97
CA SER A 198 10.28 -4.83 7.67
C SER A 198 10.56 -6.34 7.77
N SER A 199 11.08 -6.85 8.89
CA SER A 199 11.22 -8.30 9.09
C SER A 199 9.89 -8.96 9.47
N VAL A 200 9.09 -8.34 10.35
CA VAL A 200 7.77 -8.87 10.77
C VAL A 200 6.79 -8.94 9.61
N VAL A 201 6.81 -7.94 8.71
CA VAL A 201 5.97 -7.91 7.50
C VAL A 201 6.52 -8.80 6.38
N GLN A 202 7.72 -9.38 6.50
CA GLN A 202 8.19 -10.45 5.61
C GLN A 202 7.84 -11.86 6.10
N ASP A 203 7.41 -12.01 7.35
CA ASP A 203 6.93 -13.30 7.87
C ASP A 203 5.58 -13.64 7.21
N ALA A 204 5.53 -14.80 6.57
CA ALA A 204 4.59 -15.09 5.47
C ALA A 204 3.37 -15.93 5.89
N ASP A 205 3.41 -16.53 7.08
CA ASP A 205 2.52 -17.64 7.46
C ASP A 205 1.27 -17.22 8.25
N SER A 206 1.03 -15.93 8.50
CA SER A 206 -0.13 -15.43 9.25
C SER A 206 -0.87 -14.30 8.55
N GLN A 207 -2.20 -14.38 8.53
CA GLN A 207 -3.09 -13.33 8.00
C GLN A 207 -3.26 -12.16 8.96
N ALA A 208 -3.02 -12.36 10.26
CA ALA A 208 -3.11 -11.34 11.31
C ALA A 208 -1.88 -11.39 12.25
N LEU A 209 -1.09 -10.32 12.31
CA LEU A 209 0.04 -10.15 13.23
C LEU A 209 -0.07 -8.84 14.02
N GLU A 210 0.49 -8.76 15.23
CA GLU A 210 0.31 -7.67 16.20
C GLU A 210 1.62 -6.92 16.58
N PRO A 211 2.28 -6.20 15.65
CA PRO A 211 3.49 -5.41 15.94
C PRO A 211 3.19 -4.07 16.65
N THR A 212 2.54 -4.10 17.83
CA THR A 212 2.06 -2.92 18.58
C THR A 212 3.11 -1.82 18.78
N GLU A 213 4.40 -2.15 18.91
CA GLU A 213 5.48 -1.18 19.15
C GLU A 213 5.70 -0.14 18.04
N TYR A 214 5.25 -0.40 16.80
CA TYR A 214 5.41 0.53 15.67
C TYR A 214 4.16 1.38 15.38
N ALA A 215 3.07 1.24 16.15
CA ALA A 215 1.79 1.87 15.87
C ALA A 215 1.88 3.40 15.64
N GLU A 216 2.32 4.15 16.65
CA GLU A 216 2.42 5.60 16.54
C GLU A 216 3.50 6.06 15.54
N THR A 217 4.57 5.28 15.34
CA THR A 217 5.58 5.55 14.30
C THR A 217 4.99 5.45 12.91
N VAL A 218 4.18 4.42 12.63
CA VAL A 218 3.48 4.25 11.36
C VAL A 218 2.47 5.38 11.15
N LEU A 219 1.70 5.77 12.16
CA LEU A 219 0.79 6.92 12.05
C LEU A 219 1.54 8.24 11.79
N ALA A 220 2.66 8.48 12.46
CA ALA A 220 3.48 9.67 12.26
C ALA A 220 4.09 9.75 10.84
N LEU A 221 4.47 8.61 10.25
CA LEU A 221 4.91 8.52 8.84
C LEU A 221 3.82 8.92 7.84
N ILE A 222 2.54 8.81 8.24
CA ILE A 222 1.39 9.09 7.38
C ILE A 222 0.85 10.50 7.63
N GLY A 223 0.92 11.02 8.87
CA GLY A 223 0.64 12.43 9.20
C GLY A 223 -0.64 13.00 8.54
N ASP A 224 -0.48 14.10 7.81
CA ASP A 224 -1.54 14.81 7.07
C ASP A 224 -1.83 14.23 5.67
N MET A 225 -1.43 12.99 5.38
CA MET A 225 -1.79 12.35 4.10
C MET A 225 -3.32 12.35 3.91
N PRO A 226 -3.81 12.72 2.72
CA PRO A 226 -5.22 12.97 2.50
C PRO A 226 -6.04 11.70 2.76
N ARG A 227 -6.92 11.78 3.77
CA ARG A 227 -7.90 10.73 4.09
C ARG A 227 -8.68 10.38 2.84
N THR A 228 -8.58 9.13 2.37
CA THR A 228 -9.26 8.54 1.21
C THR A 228 -9.62 9.53 0.09
N ALA A 229 -8.83 9.59 -0.99
CA ALA A 229 -9.29 10.35 -2.15
C ALA A 229 -10.59 9.74 -2.68
N SER A 230 -11.56 10.60 -2.98
CA SER A 230 -12.80 10.20 -3.63
C SER A 230 -12.49 9.38 -4.88
N LEU A 231 -13.11 8.20 -5.00
CA LEU A 231 -13.00 7.39 -6.20
C LEU A 231 -13.43 8.23 -7.41
N PRO A 232 -12.64 8.26 -8.50
CA PRO A 232 -13.04 8.98 -9.70
C PRO A 232 -14.33 8.38 -10.26
N THR A 233 -15.16 9.21 -10.88
CA THR A 233 -16.41 8.80 -11.52
C THR A 233 -16.43 9.26 -12.98
N GLY A 234 -16.92 8.39 -13.86
CA GLY A 234 -16.89 8.59 -15.32
C GLY A 234 -15.88 7.67 -16.02
N PRO A 235 -15.52 7.94 -17.28
CA PRO A 235 -14.44 7.24 -17.96
C PRO A 235 -13.08 7.72 -17.45
N ALA A 236 -12.07 6.84 -17.42
CA ALA A 236 -10.70 7.22 -17.10
C ALA A 236 -10.17 8.32 -18.03
N VAL A 237 -9.63 9.40 -17.44
CA VAL A 237 -9.01 10.52 -18.16
C VAL A 237 -7.53 10.57 -17.80
N LEU A 238 -6.67 10.57 -18.82
CA LEU A 238 -5.23 10.79 -18.63
C LEU A 238 -4.98 12.25 -18.20
N PRO A 239 -4.37 12.53 -17.04
CA PRO A 239 -4.05 13.89 -16.62
C PRO A 239 -2.95 14.52 -17.49
N ASP A 240 -2.95 15.85 -17.61
CA ASP A 240 -1.88 16.60 -18.27
C ASP A 240 -0.54 16.47 -17.51
N ALA A 241 0.57 16.66 -18.22
CA ALA A 241 1.90 16.69 -17.61
C ALA A 241 2.08 17.96 -16.75
N THR A 242 2.57 17.80 -15.53
CA THR A 242 2.77 18.92 -14.59
C THR A 242 4.24 19.31 -14.44
N SER A 243 4.47 20.53 -13.96
CA SER A 243 5.82 21.08 -13.74
C SER A 243 6.62 20.25 -12.73
N GLU A 244 5.96 19.68 -11.71
CA GLU A 244 6.59 18.81 -10.70
C GLU A 244 7.11 17.51 -11.32
N LEU A 245 6.39 16.94 -12.30
CA LEU A 245 6.86 15.78 -13.06
C LEU A 245 8.06 16.14 -13.94
N ALA A 246 8.03 17.30 -14.60
CA ALA A 246 9.14 17.78 -15.41
C ALA A 246 10.40 18.01 -14.57
N GLU A 247 10.27 18.68 -13.42
CA GLU A 247 11.38 18.91 -12.47
C GLU A 247 11.94 17.59 -11.92
N ALA A 248 11.08 16.66 -11.49
CA ALA A 248 11.50 15.34 -11.00
C ALA A 248 12.22 14.50 -12.07
N LEU A 249 11.92 14.72 -13.35
CA LEU A 249 12.57 14.06 -14.48
C LEU A 249 13.76 14.84 -15.07
N LEU A 250 14.13 15.97 -14.47
CA LEU A 250 15.19 16.88 -14.93
C LEU A 250 14.96 17.39 -16.36
N MET A 251 13.69 17.59 -16.74
CA MET A 251 13.26 18.15 -18.02
C MET A 251 13.18 19.69 -17.93
N PRO A 252 13.46 20.43 -19.02
CA PRO A 252 13.45 21.89 -19.00
C PRO A 252 12.04 22.50 -18.85
N ASP A 253 11.03 21.79 -19.36
CA ASP A 253 9.62 22.19 -19.33
C ASP A 253 8.73 20.93 -19.50
N THR A 254 7.40 21.14 -19.49
CA THR A 254 6.41 20.05 -19.62
C THR A 254 6.14 19.61 -21.05
N THR A 255 6.66 20.30 -22.08
CA THR A 255 6.23 20.13 -23.49
C THR A 255 6.39 18.68 -23.96
N TRP A 256 7.59 18.10 -23.80
CA TRP A 256 7.85 16.72 -24.23
C TRP A 256 7.03 15.68 -23.46
N LEU A 257 6.72 15.95 -22.19
CA LEU A 257 5.86 15.08 -21.38
C LEU A 257 4.39 15.20 -21.80
N GLN A 258 3.94 16.41 -22.13
CA GLN A 258 2.60 16.66 -22.66
C GLN A 258 2.43 15.98 -24.02
N ASP A 259 3.41 16.07 -24.92
CA ASP A 259 3.40 15.32 -26.19
C ASP A 259 3.24 13.81 -25.95
N CYS A 260 3.90 13.26 -24.93
CA CYS A 260 3.72 11.85 -24.54
C CYS A 260 2.29 11.55 -24.02
N VAL A 261 1.67 12.48 -23.27
CA VAL A 261 0.27 12.36 -22.83
C VAL A 261 -0.69 12.43 -24.02
N GLU A 262 -0.52 13.37 -24.95
CA GLU A 262 -1.35 13.48 -26.15
C GLU A 262 -1.23 12.25 -27.06
N LEU A 263 -0.01 11.73 -27.24
CA LEU A 263 0.21 10.47 -27.96
C LEU A 263 -0.52 9.31 -27.28
N LEU A 264 -0.54 9.22 -25.95
CA LEU A 264 -1.29 8.20 -25.21
C LEU A 264 -2.82 8.40 -25.27
N ARG A 265 -3.30 9.65 -25.36
CA ARG A 265 -4.72 9.98 -25.59
C ARG A 265 -5.19 9.55 -26.98
N ALA A 266 -4.35 9.74 -28.00
CA ALA A 266 -4.65 9.36 -29.39
C ALA A 266 -4.47 7.85 -29.65
N THR A 267 -3.38 7.28 -29.13
CA THR A 267 -3.00 5.87 -29.26
C THR A 267 -2.52 5.34 -27.90
N PRO A 268 -3.27 4.47 -27.21
CA PRO A 268 -2.92 4.02 -25.84
C PRO A 268 -1.81 2.95 -25.82
N GLN A 269 -0.69 3.27 -26.46
CA GLN A 269 0.57 2.56 -26.51
C GLN A 269 1.70 3.57 -26.81
N LEU A 270 2.81 3.53 -26.08
CA LEU A 270 3.95 4.41 -26.29
C LEU A 270 5.25 3.61 -26.12
N ILE A 271 6.20 3.79 -27.04
CA ILE A 271 7.49 3.09 -27.02
C ILE A 271 8.61 4.12 -26.91
N PHE A 272 9.29 4.14 -25.75
CA PHE A 272 10.53 4.87 -25.60
C PHE A 272 11.69 4.08 -26.21
N HIS A 273 12.33 4.65 -27.23
CA HIS A 273 13.52 4.10 -27.87
C HIS A 273 14.75 4.97 -27.57
N GLY A 274 15.94 4.37 -27.64
CA GLY A 274 17.20 5.08 -27.40
C GLY A 274 18.27 4.19 -26.74
N PRO A 275 19.51 4.67 -26.62
CA PRO A 275 20.63 3.91 -26.06
C PRO A 275 20.36 3.33 -24.66
N PRO A 276 21.07 2.26 -24.24
CA PRO A 276 21.01 1.80 -22.85
C PRO A 276 21.51 2.90 -21.89
N GLY A 277 20.94 2.96 -20.69
CA GLY A 277 21.31 3.94 -19.66
C GLY A 277 20.66 5.33 -19.78
N THR A 278 19.92 5.64 -20.85
CA THR A 278 19.26 6.96 -21.04
C THR A 278 17.94 7.14 -20.27
N GLY A 279 17.80 6.52 -19.09
CA GLY A 279 16.64 6.73 -18.21
C GLY A 279 15.26 6.22 -18.70
N LYS A 280 15.13 5.61 -19.89
CA LYS A 280 13.83 5.21 -20.49
C LYS A 280 12.84 4.55 -19.51
N THR A 281 13.29 3.52 -18.78
CA THR A 281 12.48 2.78 -17.81
C THR A 281 12.08 3.65 -16.60
N TYR A 282 12.96 4.56 -16.18
CA TYR A 282 12.68 5.53 -15.12
C TYR A 282 11.64 6.56 -15.56
N THR A 283 11.80 7.14 -16.75
CA THR A 283 10.83 8.06 -17.37
C THR A 283 9.47 7.40 -17.59
N ALA A 284 9.43 6.15 -18.08
CA ALA A 284 8.20 5.39 -18.27
C ALA A 284 7.47 5.14 -16.95
N LEU A 285 8.20 4.75 -15.90
CA LEU A 285 7.62 4.50 -14.58
C LEU A 285 7.12 5.78 -13.90
N ALA A 286 7.85 6.89 -14.05
CA ALA A 286 7.43 8.19 -13.53
C ALA A 286 6.18 8.70 -14.23
N LEU A 287 6.14 8.67 -15.58
CA LEU A 287 4.96 9.04 -16.36
C LEU A 287 3.78 8.12 -16.06
N ALA A 288 3.98 6.79 -15.98
CA ALA A 288 2.92 5.85 -15.62
C ALA A 288 2.32 6.14 -14.24
N ARG A 289 3.15 6.45 -13.25
CA ARG A 289 2.71 6.84 -11.90
C ARG A 289 1.96 8.17 -11.91
N HIS A 290 2.43 9.15 -12.69
CA HIS A 290 1.70 10.41 -12.87
C HIS A 290 0.31 10.19 -13.47
N LEU A 291 0.22 9.40 -14.55
CA LEU A 291 -1.03 9.14 -15.26
C LEU A 291 -2.05 8.36 -14.42
N ALA A 292 -1.60 7.39 -13.62
CA ALA A 292 -2.44 6.69 -12.66
C ALA A 292 -2.70 7.48 -11.36
N GLY A 293 -1.95 8.58 -11.15
CA GLY A 293 -2.10 9.53 -10.05
C GLY A 293 -2.09 8.85 -8.69
N ALA A 294 -3.15 9.10 -7.92
CA ALA A 294 -3.43 8.43 -6.65
C ALA A 294 -3.29 6.90 -6.76
N SER A 295 -4.00 6.28 -7.70
CA SER A 295 -3.97 4.82 -7.87
C SER A 295 -2.68 4.28 -8.50
N SER A 296 -1.62 5.08 -8.62
CA SER A 296 -0.35 4.67 -9.24
C SER A 296 0.24 3.39 -8.67
N ALA A 297 0.12 3.21 -7.36
CA ALA A 297 0.49 2.00 -6.66
C ALA A 297 -0.28 0.78 -7.17
N THR A 298 -1.60 0.88 -7.14
CA THR A 298 -2.52 -0.21 -7.48
C THR A 298 -2.61 -0.49 -8.97
N ASN A 299 -2.38 0.51 -9.82
CA ASN A 299 -2.75 0.46 -11.24
C ASN A 299 -1.56 0.52 -12.21
N VAL A 300 -0.33 0.72 -11.71
CA VAL A 300 0.88 0.58 -12.52
C VAL A 300 1.50 -0.80 -12.28
N ARG A 301 1.77 -1.54 -13.36
CA ARG A 301 2.54 -2.79 -13.30
C ARG A 301 3.76 -2.67 -14.21
N LEU A 302 4.90 -3.13 -13.71
CA LEU A 302 6.15 -3.23 -14.47
C LEU A 302 6.41 -4.72 -14.78
N VAL A 303 6.61 -5.02 -16.06
CA VAL A 303 7.12 -6.32 -16.54
C VAL A 303 8.37 -6.08 -17.37
N GLN A 304 9.32 -7.01 -17.34
CA GLN A 304 10.52 -6.96 -18.17
C GLN A 304 10.57 -8.17 -19.09
N PHE A 305 10.71 -7.95 -20.39
CA PHE A 305 10.78 -9.04 -21.35
C PHE A 305 12.19 -9.62 -21.46
N HIS A 306 12.26 -10.94 -21.59
CA HIS A 306 13.47 -11.70 -21.84
C HIS A 306 13.19 -12.78 -22.91
N PRO A 307 14.21 -13.35 -23.58
CA PRO A 307 14.00 -14.29 -24.69
C PRO A 307 13.16 -15.53 -24.35
N ALA A 308 13.16 -15.96 -23.09
CA ALA A 308 12.35 -17.08 -22.60
C ALA A 308 10.91 -16.69 -22.17
N TYR A 309 10.54 -15.41 -22.17
CA TYR A 309 9.24 -14.94 -21.69
C TYR A 309 8.14 -15.40 -22.64
N SER A 310 7.00 -15.83 -22.10
CA SER A 310 5.96 -16.53 -22.85
C SER A 310 4.57 -15.90 -22.69
N TYR A 311 3.61 -16.32 -23.52
CA TYR A 311 2.20 -15.96 -23.36
C TYR A 311 1.69 -16.39 -21.98
N GLU A 312 2.11 -17.59 -21.57
CA GLU A 312 1.76 -18.21 -20.31
C GLU A 312 2.26 -17.45 -19.08
N ASP A 313 3.29 -16.60 -19.23
CA ASP A 313 3.78 -15.69 -18.19
C ASP A 313 3.13 -14.30 -18.26
N PHE A 314 2.69 -13.88 -19.44
CA PHE A 314 2.21 -12.53 -19.72
C PHE A 314 0.71 -12.35 -19.49
N PHE A 315 -0.10 -13.33 -19.92
CA PHE A 315 -1.56 -13.21 -19.97
C PHE A 315 -2.29 -14.31 -19.21
N GLU A 316 -2.11 -15.59 -19.55
CA GLU A 316 -2.62 -16.71 -18.76
C GLU A 316 -1.91 -18.02 -19.09
N GLY A 317 -1.68 -18.86 -18.09
CA GLY A 317 -1.01 -20.13 -18.29
C GLY A 317 -1.35 -21.14 -17.22
N ILE A 318 -1.36 -22.42 -17.61
CA ILE A 318 -1.54 -23.51 -16.66
C ILE A 318 -0.28 -23.64 -15.79
N ARG A 319 -0.45 -23.76 -14.47
CA ARG A 319 0.64 -23.97 -13.51
C ARG A 319 0.30 -25.12 -12.55
N PRO A 320 1.27 -25.99 -12.21
CA PRO A 320 1.05 -27.05 -11.25
C PRO A 320 0.97 -26.49 -9.82
N ARG A 321 0.03 -26.98 -9.03
CA ARG A 321 -0.09 -26.74 -7.59
C ARG A 321 0.10 -28.07 -6.84
N PRO A 322 0.85 -28.11 -5.72
CA PRO A 322 0.82 -29.27 -4.83
C PRO A 322 -0.62 -29.53 -4.37
N GLY A 323 -1.14 -30.70 -4.73
CA GLY A 323 -2.48 -31.14 -4.33
C GLY A 323 -2.42 -31.92 -3.03
N GLY A 324 -3.00 -31.35 -1.96
CA GLY A 324 -3.55 -32.11 -0.85
C GLY A 324 -5.07 -32.06 -0.97
N GLY A 325 -5.74 -33.21 -0.86
CA GLY A 325 -7.21 -33.24 -0.78
C GLY A 325 -7.73 -32.57 0.49
N PRO A 326 -9.05 -32.27 0.56
CA PRO A 326 -9.68 -31.86 1.82
C PRO A 326 -9.55 -32.94 2.90
N ASP A 327 -9.50 -34.21 2.49
CA ASP A 327 -9.00 -35.31 3.30
C ASP A 327 -7.48 -35.40 3.14
N GLY A 328 -6.75 -35.35 4.26
CA GLY A 328 -5.28 -35.30 4.32
C GLY A 328 -4.57 -36.60 3.97
N ASP A 329 -5.02 -37.31 2.94
CA ASP A 329 -4.36 -38.50 2.42
C ASP A 329 -3.06 -38.07 1.71
N ALA A 330 -1.95 -38.71 2.06
CA ALA A 330 -0.60 -38.32 1.63
C ALA A 330 -0.27 -38.79 0.19
N GLY A 331 -1.25 -38.70 -0.71
CA GLY A 331 -1.10 -38.95 -2.14
C GLY A 331 -0.46 -37.76 -2.83
N SER A 332 0.62 -37.99 -3.58
CA SER A 332 1.34 -36.95 -4.33
C SER A 332 0.59 -36.49 -5.58
N GLY A 333 -0.55 -35.83 -5.38
CA GLY A 333 -1.37 -35.26 -6.46
C GLY A 333 -0.76 -33.96 -6.99
N LEU A 334 -0.54 -33.88 -8.30
CA LEU A 334 -0.33 -32.61 -8.99
C LEU A 334 -1.69 -32.08 -9.44
N ALA A 335 -2.16 -31.00 -8.81
CA ALA A 335 -3.27 -30.21 -9.32
C ALA A 335 -2.75 -29.22 -10.38
N TYR A 336 -3.62 -28.72 -11.24
CA TYR A 336 -3.29 -27.74 -12.27
C TYR A 336 -4.28 -26.58 -12.24
N ASP A 337 -3.75 -25.36 -12.15
CA ASP A 337 -4.53 -24.12 -12.13
C ASP A 337 -4.29 -23.31 -13.41
N LEU A 338 -5.33 -22.68 -13.92
CA LEU A 338 -5.17 -21.59 -14.88
C LEU A 338 -4.80 -20.31 -14.11
N VAL A 339 -3.53 -19.92 -14.16
CA VAL A 339 -3.02 -18.72 -13.47
C VAL A 339 -3.04 -17.54 -14.44
N ARG A 340 -3.63 -16.42 -14.00
CA ARG A 340 -3.65 -15.16 -14.75
C ARG A 340 -2.28 -14.47 -14.68
N GLY A 341 -1.75 -14.04 -15.82
CA GLY A 341 -0.54 -13.23 -15.95
C GLY A 341 -0.78 -11.72 -15.76
N PRO A 342 0.28 -10.90 -15.74
CA PRO A 342 0.21 -9.48 -15.41
C PRO A 342 -0.76 -8.66 -16.26
N LEU A 343 -0.82 -8.89 -17.59
CA LEU A 343 -1.72 -8.15 -18.47
C LEU A 343 -3.18 -8.49 -18.18
N ARG A 344 -3.52 -9.78 -18.01
CA ARG A 344 -4.89 -10.20 -17.71
C ARG A 344 -5.38 -9.66 -16.38
N LYS A 345 -4.56 -9.77 -15.32
CA LYS A 345 -4.89 -9.19 -14.01
C LYS A 345 -5.17 -7.69 -14.10
N LEU A 346 -4.32 -6.94 -14.81
CA LEU A 346 -4.49 -5.49 -14.97
C LEU A 346 -5.76 -5.14 -15.76
N ALA A 347 -6.10 -5.92 -16.79
CA ALA A 347 -7.35 -5.74 -17.54
C ALA A 347 -8.59 -6.06 -16.69
N ASP A 348 -8.55 -7.15 -15.91
CA ASP A 348 -9.62 -7.51 -14.96
C ASP A 348 -9.81 -6.42 -13.88
N GLU A 349 -8.74 -5.78 -13.42
CA GLU A 349 -8.79 -4.65 -12.48
C GLU A 349 -9.38 -3.39 -13.15
N ALA A 350 -8.99 -3.10 -14.40
CA ALA A 350 -9.48 -1.96 -15.17
C ALA A 350 -10.96 -2.05 -15.57
N GLU A 351 -11.46 -3.25 -15.88
CA GLU A 351 -12.88 -3.49 -16.15
C GLU A 351 -13.76 -3.17 -14.93
N ARG A 352 -13.28 -3.48 -13.72
CA ARG A 352 -13.99 -3.19 -12.46
C ARG A 352 -13.91 -1.71 -12.05
N ARG A 353 -12.83 -1.01 -12.40
CA ARG A 353 -12.57 0.39 -12.02
C ARG A 353 -12.41 1.29 -13.26
N PRO A 354 -13.45 1.43 -14.12
CA PRO A 354 -13.34 2.08 -15.45
C PRO A 354 -13.08 3.60 -15.41
N ALA A 355 -13.16 4.22 -14.24
CA ALA A 355 -12.84 5.63 -14.00
C ALA A 355 -11.36 5.87 -13.66
N GLU A 356 -10.59 4.80 -13.41
CA GLU A 356 -9.18 4.91 -13.05
C GLU A 356 -8.27 4.56 -14.23
N VAL A 357 -7.10 5.20 -14.26
CA VAL A 357 -6.07 4.93 -15.28
C VAL A 357 -5.22 3.74 -14.83
N PHE A 358 -5.00 2.81 -15.76
CA PHE A 358 -4.15 1.63 -15.59
C PHE A 358 -3.03 1.62 -16.62
N VAL A 359 -1.80 1.31 -16.19
CA VAL A 359 -0.61 1.39 -17.05
C VAL A 359 0.27 0.15 -16.88
N LEU A 360 0.46 -0.58 -17.97
CA LEU A 360 1.44 -1.66 -18.04
C LEU A 360 2.74 -1.12 -18.67
N VAL A 361 3.78 -0.98 -17.85
CA VAL A 361 5.12 -0.65 -18.32
C VAL A 361 5.83 -1.94 -18.73
N VAL A 362 6.18 -2.05 -20.01
CA VAL A 362 6.95 -3.18 -20.56
C VAL A 362 8.39 -2.74 -20.81
N ASP A 363 9.30 -3.13 -19.92
CA ASP A 363 10.73 -2.88 -20.06
C ASP A 363 11.38 -3.93 -20.97
N GLU A 364 12.43 -3.51 -21.68
CA GLU A 364 13.20 -4.37 -22.62
C GLU A 364 12.32 -5.11 -23.66
N ILE A 365 11.24 -4.46 -24.12
CA ILE A 365 10.24 -5.01 -25.06
C ILE A 365 10.85 -5.68 -26.31
N ASN A 366 11.99 -5.19 -26.78
CA ASN A 366 12.74 -5.69 -27.93
C ASN A 366 13.57 -6.97 -27.65
N ARG A 367 13.68 -7.44 -26.39
CA ARG A 367 14.34 -8.71 -26.02
C ARG A 367 13.39 -9.91 -26.03
N GLY A 368 12.08 -9.67 -26.04
CA GLY A 368 11.04 -10.70 -26.11
C GLY A 368 10.61 -11.00 -27.55
N HIS A 369 10.19 -12.24 -27.82
CA HIS A 369 9.58 -12.58 -29.10
C HIS A 369 8.11 -12.16 -29.11
N LEU A 370 7.83 -10.90 -29.47
CA LEU A 370 6.52 -10.25 -29.26
C LEU A 370 5.32 -11.07 -29.75
N ALA A 371 5.39 -11.65 -30.95
CA ALA A 371 4.30 -12.50 -31.48
C ALA A 371 4.04 -13.77 -30.65
N LYS A 372 5.04 -14.27 -29.91
CA LYS A 372 4.90 -15.41 -28.99
C LYS A 372 4.36 -14.97 -27.62
N ILE A 373 4.74 -13.78 -27.16
CA ILE A 373 4.34 -13.25 -25.85
C ILE A 373 2.91 -12.74 -25.87
N PHE A 374 2.51 -12.02 -26.93
CA PHE A 374 1.16 -11.49 -27.07
C PHE A 374 0.18 -12.53 -27.63
N GLY A 375 0.64 -13.51 -28.43
CA GLY A 375 -0.25 -14.49 -29.05
C GLY A 375 -1.35 -13.81 -29.87
N GLU A 376 -2.59 -14.22 -29.63
CA GLU A 376 -3.80 -13.64 -30.20
C GLU A 376 -4.04 -12.18 -29.81
N LEU A 377 -3.51 -11.73 -28.66
CA LEU A 377 -3.66 -10.36 -28.16
C LEU A 377 -2.88 -9.34 -29.00
N TYR A 378 -1.97 -9.80 -29.86
CA TYR A 378 -1.27 -8.93 -30.81
C TYR A 378 -2.26 -8.21 -31.74
N PHE A 379 -3.39 -8.84 -32.04
CA PHE A 379 -4.51 -8.26 -32.79
C PHE A 379 -5.12 -7.03 -32.08
N PHE A 380 -5.20 -7.06 -30.74
CA PHE A 380 -5.74 -5.94 -29.94
C PHE A 380 -4.81 -4.72 -29.87
N LEU A 381 -3.59 -4.76 -30.40
CA LEU A 381 -2.77 -3.55 -30.52
C LEU A 381 -3.33 -2.57 -31.56
N GLU A 382 -4.09 -3.07 -32.52
CA GLU A 382 -4.76 -2.29 -33.58
C GLU A 382 -6.30 -2.35 -33.41
N TYR A 383 -6.89 -3.54 -33.27
CA TYR A 383 -8.33 -3.78 -33.28
C TYR A 383 -8.93 -3.85 -31.86
N ARG A 384 -8.72 -2.78 -31.07
CA ARG A 384 -9.03 -2.71 -29.62
C ARG A 384 -10.50 -2.91 -29.19
N ASN A 385 -11.46 -2.90 -30.13
CA ASN A 385 -12.90 -3.07 -29.83
C ASN A 385 -13.46 -4.43 -30.28
N GLU A 386 -12.62 -5.29 -30.87
CA GLU A 386 -13.03 -6.61 -31.35
C GLU A 386 -13.04 -7.66 -30.23
N ARG A 387 -13.57 -8.85 -30.53
CA ARG A 387 -13.56 -10.00 -29.62
C ARG A 387 -12.72 -11.12 -30.20
N VAL A 388 -11.95 -11.79 -29.35
CA VAL A 388 -11.06 -12.90 -29.72
C VAL A 388 -11.27 -14.04 -28.72
N HIS A 389 -11.21 -15.28 -29.21
CA HIS A 389 -11.26 -16.47 -28.36
C HIS A 389 -9.86 -16.76 -27.81
N LEU A 390 -9.77 -16.96 -26.50
CA LEU A 390 -8.50 -17.22 -25.81
C LEU A 390 -8.06 -18.67 -25.95
N LEU A 391 -6.75 -18.93 -25.90
CA LEU A 391 -6.20 -20.27 -26.04
C LEU A 391 -6.44 -21.22 -24.85
N TYR A 392 -6.57 -20.71 -23.62
CA TYR A 392 -6.71 -21.54 -22.41
C TYR A 392 -8.03 -21.31 -21.64
N GLY A 393 -8.74 -20.21 -21.90
CA GLY A 393 -10.06 -19.94 -21.32
C GLY A 393 -11.17 -20.84 -21.90
N SER A 394 -12.02 -21.39 -21.04
CA SER A 394 -13.21 -22.15 -21.44
C SER A 394 -14.29 -21.28 -22.10
N ASP A 395 -15.13 -21.88 -22.95
CA ASP A 395 -16.14 -21.22 -23.82
C ASP A 395 -17.15 -20.29 -23.10
N ASP A 396 -17.31 -20.38 -21.78
CA ASP A 396 -18.16 -19.48 -20.99
C ASP A 396 -17.50 -18.12 -20.68
N GLY A 397 -16.18 -18.01 -20.84
CA GLY A 397 -15.37 -16.83 -20.52
C GLY A 397 -15.31 -15.78 -21.63
N ARG A 398 -16.44 -15.17 -22.01
CA ARG A 398 -16.48 -14.05 -22.96
C ARG A 398 -15.76 -12.81 -22.42
N VAL A 399 -14.46 -12.70 -22.64
CA VAL A 399 -13.71 -11.44 -22.41
C VAL A 399 -14.08 -10.45 -23.52
N SER A 400 -14.95 -9.49 -23.20
CA SER A 400 -15.25 -8.36 -24.07
C SER A 400 -14.46 -7.13 -23.61
N VAL A 401 -13.35 -6.85 -24.27
CA VAL A 401 -12.69 -5.54 -24.16
C VAL A 401 -13.53 -4.54 -24.96
N SER A 402 -14.41 -3.80 -24.29
CA SER A 402 -15.23 -2.75 -24.90
C SER A 402 -15.14 -1.47 -24.10
N ARG A 403 -14.95 -0.34 -24.79
CA ARG A 403 -15.06 0.99 -24.16
C ARG A 403 -16.42 1.15 -23.48
N PRO A 404 -16.52 1.84 -22.32
CA PRO A 404 -17.78 2.40 -21.90
C PRO A 404 -18.27 3.37 -22.98
N THR A 405 -19.46 3.11 -23.52
CA THR A 405 -20.08 3.96 -24.54
C THR A 405 -20.44 5.30 -23.91
N CYS A 406 -19.78 6.36 -24.34
CA CYS A 406 -20.17 7.71 -23.99
C CYS A 406 -21.50 8.04 -24.69
N THR A 407 -22.60 7.91 -23.96
CA THR A 407 -23.93 8.32 -24.42
C THR A 407 -23.98 9.85 -24.47
N SER A 408 -23.68 10.42 -25.63
CA SER A 408 -23.87 11.84 -25.90
C SER A 408 -25.36 12.18 -25.90
N SER A 409 -25.90 12.44 -24.72
CA SER A 409 -27.24 12.97 -24.50
C SER A 409 -27.16 14.46 -24.21
N ALA A 410 -27.26 15.27 -25.27
CA ALA A 410 -27.46 16.72 -25.18
C ALA A 410 -27.92 17.30 -26.52
N PRO A 411 -28.92 18.19 -26.54
CA PRO A 411 -30.15 18.22 -25.75
C PRO A 411 -31.37 17.68 -26.53
#